data_AF-A0A1Q3CJ78-F1
#
_entry.id   AF-A0A1Q3CJ78-F1
#
_cell.length_a   1.000
_cell.length_b   1.000
_cell.length_c   1.000
_cell.angle_alpha   90.00
_cell.angle_beta   90.00
_cell.angle_gamma   90.00
#
_symmetry.space_group_name_H-M   'P 1'
#
loop_
_entity.id
_entity.type
_entity.pdbx_description
1 polymer ?
#
loop_
_entity_poly.entity_id
_entity_poly.type
_entity_poly.pdbx_seq_one_letter_code
_entity_poly.pdbx_strand_id
1 'polypeptide(L)'
;MNFIRQELEDLHLPILLVGHSIGSYISLEMLKSCPEKVVYFVGLYPFLAVNMQSEYQSAIRKIAESPVLSATISVLAASLGLLPSWALKLIVKYSLGKSWSTSAVEATCTSLLQYHSVRNVLYMTMTEFREV
;
A
#
# COMPACT_ATOMS: atom_id res chain seq x y z
N MET A 1 4.34 19.98 10.55
CA MET A 1 4.66 20.34 9.14
C MET A 1 4.19 19.21 8.25
N ASN A 2 3.39 19.51 7.21
CA ASN A 2 2.89 18.49 6.29
C ASN A 2 3.99 18.23 5.24
N PHE A 3 4.73 17.11 5.39
CA PHE A 3 5.85 16.71 4.50
C PHE A 3 5.47 16.84 3.01
N ILE A 4 4.23 16.50 2.66
CA ILE A 4 3.72 16.59 1.30
C ILE A 4 3.69 18.04 0.80
N ARG A 5 3.29 19.01 1.63
CA ARG A 5 3.34 20.42 1.23
C ARG A 5 4.76 20.86 0.95
N GLN A 6 5.70 20.48 1.81
CA GLN A 6 7.11 20.87 1.65
C GLN A 6 7.71 20.31 0.36
N GLU A 7 7.52 19.02 0.07
CA GLU A 7 8.01 18.40 -1.17
C GLU A 7 7.36 18.98 -2.44
N LEU A 8 6.09 19.39 -2.36
CA LEU A 8 5.34 19.92 -3.50
C LEU A 8 5.47 21.44 -3.69
N GLU A 9 5.87 22.19 -2.66
CA GLU A 9 6.08 23.63 -2.73
C GLU A 9 7.25 23.98 -3.64
N ASP A 10 8.34 23.22 -3.56
CA ASP A 10 9.55 23.37 -4.38
C ASP A 10 9.30 23.12 -5.87
N LEU A 11 8.26 22.35 -6.21
CA LEU A 11 7.84 22.10 -7.58
C LEU A 11 7.02 23.28 -8.13
N HIS A 12 7.60 24.04 -9.06
CA HIS A 12 6.93 25.17 -9.73
C HIS A 12 5.91 24.74 -10.81
N LEU A 13 5.80 23.44 -11.08
CA LEU A 13 4.93 22.90 -12.13
C LEU A 13 3.57 22.45 -11.57
N PRO A 14 2.49 22.59 -12.37
CA PRO A 14 1.19 22.00 -12.02
C PRO A 14 1.27 20.48 -11.95
N ILE A 15 0.52 19.89 -11.00
CA ILE A 15 0.55 18.45 -10.71
C ILE A 15 -0.70 17.76 -11.27
N LEU A 16 -0.49 16.64 -11.93
CA LEU A 16 -1.53 15.67 -12.29
C LEU A 16 -1.43 14.48 -11.33
N LEU A 17 -2.48 14.22 -10.56
CA LEU A 17 -2.54 13.06 -9.68
C LEU A 17 -3.23 11.89 -10.38
N VAL A 18 -2.57 10.74 -10.39
CA VAL A 18 -3.14 9.49 -10.93
C VAL A 18 -3.03 8.43 -9.86
N GLY A 19 -4.17 7.94 -9.40
CA GLY A 19 -4.25 6.92 -8.37
C GLY A 19 -4.97 5.68 -8.89
N HIS A 20 -4.54 4.50 -8.44
CA HIS A 20 -5.26 3.24 -8.68
C HIS A 20 -5.62 2.58 -7.35
N SER A 21 -6.85 2.09 -7.20
CA SER A 21 -7.32 1.47 -5.94
C SER A 21 -7.05 2.39 -4.74
N ILE A 22 -6.35 1.94 -3.69
CA ILE A 22 -5.94 2.75 -2.54
C ILE A 22 -5.10 3.97 -2.91
N GLY A 23 -4.33 3.90 -4.00
CA GLY A 23 -3.59 5.04 -4.52
C GLY A 23 -4.50 6.20 -4.96
N SER A 24 -5.75 5.92 -5.29
CA SER A 24 -6.76 6.95 -5.58
C SER A 24 -7.17 7.72 -4.33
N TYR A 25 -7.34 7.02 -3.20
CA TYR A 25 -7.62 7.66 -1.92
C TYR A 25 -6.45 8.54 -1.46
N ILE A 26 -5.23 8.01 -1.52
CA ILE A 26 -4.01 8.77 -1.19
C ILE A 26 -3.91 10.03 -2.07
N SER A 27 -4.16 9.88 -3.38
CA SER A 27 -4.18 11.01 -4.31
C SER A 27 -5.26 12.04 -3.96
N LEU A 28 -6.44 11.60 -3.51
CA LEU A 28 -7.51 12.48 -3.08
C LEU A 28 -7.11 13.28 -1.82
N GLU A 29 -6.47 12.64 -0.84
CA GLU A 29 -5.97 13.31 0.36
C GLU A 29 -4.83 14.29 0.05
N MET A 30 -3.99 13.98 -0.94
CA MET A 30 -2.99 14.93 -1.46
C MET A 30 -3.65 16.14 -2.11
N LEU A 31 -4.69 15.94 -2.93
CA LEU A 31 -5.48 17.03 -3.53
C LEU A 31 -6.11 17.92 -2.45
N LYS A 32 -6.71 17.33 -1.40
CA LYS A 32 -7.26 18.10 -0.27
C LYS A 32 -6.20 18.91 0.47
N SER A 33 -4.99 18.36 0.58
CA SER A 33 -3.88 19.00 1.29
C SER A 33 -3.26 20.17 0.52
N CYS A 34 -3.17 20.09 -0.81
CA CYS A 34 -2.53 21.09 -1.68
C CYS A 34 -3.37 21.38 -2.95
N PRO A 35 -4.63 21.82 -2.82
CA PRO A 35 -5.52 22.01 -3.96
C PRO A 35 -4.98 23.02 -4.99
N GLU A 36 -4.17 23.98 -4.56
CA GLU A 36 -3.58 25.02 -5.38
C GLU A 36 -2.54 24.52 -6.41
N LYS A 37 -1.94 23.35 -6.17
CA LYS A 37 -0.91 22.77 -7.06
C LYS A 37 -1.47 21.71 -8.01
N VAL A 38 -2.60 21.09 -7.67
CA VAL A 38 -3.15 19.96 -8.43
C VAL A 38 -4.16 20.46 -9.45
N VAL A 39 -3.86 20.26 -10.74
CA VAL A 39 -4.74 20.70 -11.83
C VAL A 39 -5.80 19.65 -12.14
N TYR A 40 -5.48 18.37 -11.98
CA TYR A 40 -6.41 17.29 -12.28
C TYR A 40 -6.11 16.02 -11.46
N PHE A 41 -7.16 15.25 -11.20
CA PHE A 41 -7.09 13.96 -10.52
C PHE A 41 -7.77 12.89 -11.38
N VAL A 42 -7.06 11.79 -11.62
CA VAL A 42 -7.56 10.60 -12.31
C VAL A 42 -7.56 9.42 -11.33
N GLY A 43 -8.75 9.01 -10.90
CA GLY A 43 -8.95 7.82 -10.08
C GLY A 43 -9.25 6.59 -10.94
N LEU A 44 -8.39 5.58 -10.88
CA LEU A 44 -8.52 4.31 -11.59
C LEU A 44 -9.01 3.25 -10.60
N TYR A 45 -10.25 2.78 -10.74
CA TYR A 45 -10.90 1.87 -9.78
C TYR A 45 -10.74 2.36 -8.32
N PRO A 46 -11.22 3.58 -8.01
CA PRO A 46 -10.86 4.24 -6.76
C PRO A 46 -11.43 3.50 -5.55
N PHE A 47 -10.57 3.25 -4.55
CA PHE A 47 -11.00 2.79 -3.24
C PHE A 47 -11.45 4.00 -2.43
N LEU A 48 -12.75 4.28 -2.39
CA LEU A 48 -13.32 5.42 -1.64
C LEU A 48 -14.04 5.00 -0.36
N ALA A 49 -14.49 3.74 -0.33
CA ALA A 49 -15.26 3.16 0.76
C ALA A 49 -14.85 1.69 0.97
N VAL A 50 -14.87 1.22 2.22
CA VAL A 50 -14.75 -0.21 2.50
C VAL A 50 -16.00 -0.92 2.00
N ASN A 51 -15.82 -1.78 1.00
CA ASN A 51 -16.89 -2.62 0.48
C ASN A 51 -17.01 -3.88 1.34
N MET A 52 -17.91 -3.84 2.33
CA MET A 52 -18.20 -4.98 3.21
C MET A 52 -18.82 -6.19 2.50
N GLN A 53 -19.32 -6.02 1.27
CA GLN A 53 -19.82 -7.14 0.45
C GLN A 53 -18.69 -7.87 -0.29
N SER A 54 -17.48 -7.29 -0.32
CA SER A 54 -16.31 -7.96 -0.87
C SER A 54 -15.74 -8.94 0.15
N GLU A 55 -15.73 -10.23 -0.20
CA GLU A 55 -15.10 -11.27 0.63
C GLU A 55 -13.63 -10.96 0.91
N TYR A 56 -12.90 -10.43 -0.08
CA TYR A 56 -11.49 -10.05 0.06
C TYR A 56 -11.31 -8.91 1.07
N GLN A 57 -12.07 -7.82 0.95
CA GLN A 57 -11.93 -6.70 1.88
C GLN A 57 -12.38 -7.08 3.29
N SER A 58 -13.42 -7.89 3.42
CA SER A 58 -13.87 -8.45 4.70
C SER A 58 -12.79 -9.31 5.37
N ALA A 59 -12.11 -10.18 4.61
CA ALA A 59 -11.01 -10.99 5.12
C ALA A 59 -9.81 -10.13 5.54
N ILE A 60 -9.42 -9.15 4.72
CA ILE A 60 -8.34 -8.21 5.02
C ILE A 60 -8.66 -7.43 6.31
N ARG A 61 -9.90 -6.97 6.48
CA ARG A 61 -10.35 -6.27 7.68
C ARG A 61 -10.17 -7.12 8.93
N LYS A 62 -10.68 -8.36 8.92
CA LYS A 62 -10.55 -9.28 10.06
C LYS A 62 -9.09 -9.54 10.44
N ILE A 63 -8.24 -9.69 9.44
CA ILE A 63 -6.80 -9.86 9.63
C ILE A 63 -6.17 -8.62 10.26
N ALA A 64 -6.47 -7.43 9.73
CA ALA A 64 -5.89 -6.16 10.16
C ALA A 64 -6.34 -5.77 11.57
N GLU A 65 -7.61 -5.97 11.90
CA GLU A 65 -8.18 -5.65 13.22
C GLU A 65 -7.73 -6.61 14.34
N SER A 66 -7.34 -7.84 13.99
CA SER A 66 -6.86 -8.82 14.97
C SER A 66 -5.37 -8.66 15.25
N PRO A 67 -4.95 -8.29 16.48
CA PRO A 67 -3.53 -8.13 16.80
C PRO A 67 -2.74 -9.42 16.63
N VAL A 68 -3.36 -10.56 16.98
CA VAL A 68 -2.74 -11.88 16.87
C VAL A 68 -2.54 -12.25 15.40
N LEU A 69 -3.59 -12.20 14.58
CA LEU A 69 -3.48 -12.57 13.15
C LEU A 69 -2.50 -11.66 12.41
N SER A 70 -2.57 -10.35 12.66
CA SER A 70 -1.66 -9.40 12.03
C SER A 70 -0.21 -9.64 12.44
N ALA A 71 0.07 -9.94 13.72
CA ALA A 71 1.41 -10.30 14.16
C ALA A 71 1.88 -11.61 13.53
N THR A 72 1.02 -12.64 13.50
CA THR A 72 1.34 -13.94 12.87
C THR A 72 1.70 -13.77 11.40
N ILE A 73 0.93 -13.01 10.62
CA ILE A 73 1.23 -12.76 9.21
C ILE A 73 2.52 -11.98 9.04
N SER A 74 2.77 -10.99 9.90
CA SER A 74 4.01 -10.20 9.88
C SER A 74 5.23 -11.08 10.16
N VAL A 75 5.13 -12.03 11.09
CA VAL A 75 6.18 -13.03 11.37
C VAL A 75 6.37 -13.97 10.19
N LEU A 76 5.28 -14.50 9.60
CA LEU A 76 5.37 -15.38 8.44
C LEU A 76 6.06 -14.68 7.25
N ALA A 77 5.72 -13.41 6.99
CA ALA A 77 6.36 -12.63 5.95
C ALA A 77 7.85 -12.40 6.24
N ALA A 78 8.22 -12.07 7.48
CA ALA A 78 9.61 -11.92 7.88
C ALA A 78 10.41 -13.22 7.76
N SER A 79 9.80 -14.37 8.08
CA SER A 79 10.41 -15.69 7.91
C SER A 79 10.70 -16.01 6.45
N LEU A 80 9.86 -15.59 5.51
CA LEU A 80 10.16 -15.70 4.08
C LEU A 80 11.38 -14.86 3.68
N GLY A 81 11.61 -13.73 4.36
CA GLY A 81 12.80 -12.90 4.19
C GLY A 81 14.12 -13.58 4.60
N LEU A 82 14.08 -14.69 5.35
CA LEU A 82 15.26 -15.47 5.71
C LEU A 82 15.75 -16.39 4.57
N LEU A 83 14.94 -16.57 3.52
CA LEU A 83 15.32 -17.38 2.38
C LEU A 83 16.43 -16.69 1.56
N PRO A 84 17.32 -17.46 0.89
CA PRO A 84 18.25 -16.89 -0.08
C PRO A 84 17.52 -16.05 -1.13
N SER A 85 18.08 -14.90 -1.50
CA SER A 85 17.39 -13.91 -2.34
C SER A 85 16.90 -14.48 -3.69
N TRP A 86 17.63 -15.44 -4.27
CA TRP A 86 17.22 -16.10 -5.51
C TRP A 86 15.96 -16.95 -5.32
N ALA A 87 15.86 -17.69 -4.21
CA ALA A 87 14.72 -18.55 -3.90
C ALA A 87 13.48 -17.70 -3.59
N LEU A 88 13.64 -16.64 -2.80
CA LEU A 88 12.57 -15.70 -2.49
C LEU A 88 12.03 -15.01 -3.74
N LYS A 89 12.92 -14.51 -4.62
CA LYS A 89 12.54 -13.91 -5.91
C LYS A 89 11.75 -14.88 -6.79
N LEU A 90 12.14 -16.16 -6.83
CA LEU A 90 11.39 -17.19 -7.57
C LEU A 90 10.01 -17.41 -6.97
N ILE A 91 9.91 -17.58 -5.64
CA ILE A 91 8.63 -17.76 -4.96
C ILE A 91 7.71 -16.58 -5.28
N VAL A 92 8.16 -15.34 -5.04
CA VAL A 92 7.35 -14.13 -5.27
C VAL A 92 6.91 -14.02 -6.73
N LYS A 93 7.82 -14.26 -7.69
CA LYS A 93 7.52 -14.17 -9.13
C LYS A 93 6.46 -15.20 -9.56
N TYR A 94 6.51 -16.42 -9.04
CA TYR A 94 5.59 -17.47 -9.48
C TYR A 94 4.28 -17.54 -8.68
N SER A 95 4.26 -17.09 -7.42
CA SER A 95 3.06 -17.12 -6.57
C SER A 95 2.24 -15.83 -6.61
N LEU A 96 2.88 -14.67 -6.40
CA LEU A 96 2.22 -13.37 -6.21
C LEU A 96 2.27 -12.50 -7.46
N GLY A 97 3.40 -12.53 -8.17
CA GLY A 97 3.76 -11.50 -9.15
C GLY A 97 4.07 -12.06 -10.54
N LYS A 98 3.26 -12.99 -11.07
CA LYS A 98 3.53 -13.59 -12.39
C LYS A 98 3.60 -12.55 -13.52
N SER A 99 2.83 -11.47 -13.39
CA SER A 99 2.81 -10.32 -14.29
C SER A 99 3.61 -9.12 -13.79
N TRP A 100 4.26 -9.22 -12.63
CA TRP A 100 5.01 -8.12 -12.06
C TRP A 100 6.34 -7.90 -12.79
N SER A 101 6.76 -6.64 -12.84
CA SER A 101 8.10 -6.30 -13.32
C SER A 101 9.17 -6.86 -12.37
N THR A 102 10.40 -6.99 -12.87
CA THR A 102 11.55 -7.41 -12.06
C THR A 102 11.76 -6.49 -10.86
N SER A 103 11.59 -5.18 -11.06
CA SER A 103 11.70 -4.17 -9.99
C SER A 103 10.63 -4.33 -8.91
N ALA A 104 9.39 -4.66 -9.27
CA ALA A 104 8.31 -4.88 -8.30
C ALA A 104 8.54 -6.15 -7.46
N VAL A 105 9.04 -7.21 -8.10
CA VAL A 105 9.46 -8.44 -7.38
C VAL A 105 10.62 -8.13 -6.44
N GLU A 106 11.62 -7.37 -6.90
CA GLU A 106 12.77 -6.98 -6.09
C GLU A 106 12.37 -6.14 -4.88
N ALA A 107 11.60 -5.06 -5.07
CA ALA A 107 11.11 -4.22 -3.99
C ALA A 107 10.28 -5.02 -2.96
N THR A 108 9.51 -6.00 -3.43
CA THR A 108 8.76 -6.89 -2.54
C THR A 108 9.69 -7.72 -1.66
N CYS A 109 10.72 -8.32 -2.28
CA CYS A 109 11.69 -9.17 -1.58
C CYS A 109 12.56 -8.37 -0.59
N THR A 110 12.96 -7.14 -0.94
CA THR A 110 13.90 -6.35 -0.13
C THR A 110 13.22 -5.49 0.93
N SER A 111 12.04 -4.95 0.60
CA SER A 111 11.43 -3.86 1.38
C SER A 111 10.10 -4.24 2.00
N LEU A 112 9.31 -5.11 1.35
CA LEU A 112 7.98 -5.47 1.85
C LEU A 112 7.99 -6.66 2.82
N LEU A 113 8.79 -7.71 2.55
CA LEU A 113 8.87 -8.93 3.37
C LEU A 113 9.68 -8.76 4.67
N GLN A 114 9.52 -7.61 5.32
CA GLN A 114 10.08 -7.30 6.63
C GLN A 114 8.95 -7.22 7.65
N TYR A 115 9.18 -7.70 8.88
CA TYR A 115 8.17 -7.70 9.94
C TYR A 115 7.53 -6.32 10.13
N HIS A 116 8.36 -5.27 10.28
CA HIS A 116 7.88 -3.91 10.51
C HIS A 116 7.13 -3.34 9.32
N SER A 117 7.59 -3.60 8.09
CA SER A 117 6.89 -3.17 6.88
C SER A 117 5.49 -3.77 6.80
N VAL A 118 5.35 -5.09 6.96
CA VAL A 118 4.04 -5.76 6.94
C VAL A 118 3.16 -5.31 8.11
N ARG A 119 3.75 -5.14 9.30
CA ARG A 119 3.02 -4.68 10.47
C ARG A 119 2.46 -3.27 10.27
N ASN A 120 3.24 -2.37 9.68
CA ASN A 120 2.82 -1.01 9.35
C ASN A 120 1.73 -1.01 8.28
N VAL A 121 1.87 -1.82 7.23
CA VAL A 121 0.81 -1.97 6.20
C VAL A 121 -0.49 -2.44 6.83
N LEU A 122 -0.47 -3.47 7.68
CA LEU A 122 -1.68 -3.97 8.34
C LEU A 122 -2.28 -2.95 9.33
N TYR A 123 -1.44 -2.17 10.02
CA TYR A 123 -1.90 -1.09 10.90
C TYR A 123 -2.56 0.05 10.11
N MET A 124 -1.98 0.47 9.00
CA MET A 124 -2.58 1.46 8.10
C MET A 124 -3.91 0.95 7.55
N THR A 125 -3.96 -0.30 7.09
CA THR A 125 -5.22 -0.90 6.63
C THR A 125 -6.28 -0.95 7.73
N MET A 126 -5.90 -1.29 8.97
CA MET A 126 -6.82 -1.30 10.11
C MET A 126 -7.38 0.09 10.42
N THR A 127 -6.54 1.12 10.42
CA THR A 127 -6.95 2.50 10.71
C THR A 127 -7.84 3.05 9.60
N GLU A 128 -7.45 2.85 8.34
CA GLU A 128 -8.24 3.24 7.17
C GLU A 128 -9.64 2.57 7.18
N PHE A 129 -9.70 1.27 7.46
CA PHE A 129 -10.98 0.54 7.50
C PHE A 129 -11.88 0.88 8.70
N ARG A 130 -11.37 1.67 9.66
CA ARG A 130 -12.17 2.21 10.78
C ARG A 130 -12.72 3.61 10.48
N GLU A 131 -11.98 4.39 9.70
CA GLU A 131 -12.38 5.76 9.33
C GLU A 131 -13.39 5.76 8.18
N VAL A 132 -13.34 4.73 7.33
CA VAL A 132 -14.14 4.56 6.11
C VAL A 132 -15.22 3.50 6.27
#